data_AF-A0A813KI49-F1
#
_entry.id   AF-A0A813KI49-F1
#
_cell.length_a   1.000
_cell.length_b   1.000
_cell.length_c   1.000
_cell.angle_alpha   90.00
_cell.angle_beta   90.00
_cell.angle_gamma   90.00
#
_symmetry.space_group_name_H-M   'P 1'
#
loop_
_entity.id
_entity.type
_entity.pdbx_description
1 polymer ?
#
loop_
_entity_poly.entity_id
_entity_poly.type
_entity_poly.pdbx_seq_one_letter_code
_entity_poly.pdbx_strand_id
1 'polypeptide(L)'
;EMDARAAEQWRHFKAWCVLMFEDIKDMVQRLGSPEQIEEKRGASLPKVLSGPQLKHVVTEQQFIEGVRSLGWTMGYEDILYSALNINDKPAINEDDLKWLEMEKRRQKRKDMAKKKALAENTKRNKDSNWKVAEALLADFKQFLKRSFGNYVRAWRSLSPDGTMVLQRSVLYKACTSMGWQGDVRLLYKAFDKDDSGYISIEELDARAAELFAYFHEFMNMKWGSASAAFRALDKYNQ
;
A
#
# COMPACT_ATOMS: atom_id res chain seq x y z
N GLU A 1 -20.13 -33.96 -25.11
CA GLU A 1 -19.14 -33.17 -24.35
C GLU A 1 -19.36 -31.70 -24.68
N MET A 2 -19.80 -30.89 -23.72
CA MET A 2 -19.86 -29.44 -23.95
C MET A 2 -18.41 -28.95 -24.07
N ASP A 3 -18.05 -28.51 -25.27
CA ASP A 3 -16.68 -28.22 -25.72
C ASP A 3 -15.94 -27.27 -24.76
N ALA A 4 -14.82 -27.74 -24.20
CA ALA A 4 -13.98 -26.96 -23.29
C ALA A 4 -13.56 -25.62 -23.89
N ARG A 5 -13.47 -25.53 -25.22
CA ARG A 5 -13.17 -24.29 -25.96
C ARG A 5 -14.31 -23.29 -25.87
N ALA A 6 -15.55 -23.73 -26.03
CA ALA A 6 -16.71 -22.85 -25.91
C ALA A 6 -16.85 -22.30 -24.48
N ALA A 7 -16.59 -23.13 -23.47
CA ALA A 7 -16.58 -22.71 -22.06
C ALA A 7 -15.47 -21.68 -21.76
N GLU A 8 -14.31 -21.82 -22.40
CA GLU A 8 -13.22 -20.87 -22.32
C GLU A 8 -13.54 -19.53 -23.01
N GLN A 9 -14.10 -19.58 -24.21
CA GLN A 9 -14.52 -18.37 -24.93
C GLN A 9 -15.59 -17.61 -24.16
N TRP A 10 -16.56 -18.32 -23.59
CA TRP A 10 -17.56 -17.71 -22.71
C TRP A 10 -16.91 -17.02 -21.49
N ARG A 11 -15.90 -17.65 -20.88
CA ARG A 11 -15.16 -17.06 -19.75
C ARG A 11 -14.46 -15.76 -20.14
N HIS A 12 -13.79 -15.73 -21.29
CA HIS A 12 -13.13 -14.54 -21.80
C HIS A 12 -14.12 -13.44 -22.18
N PHE A 13 -15.23 -13.81 -22.82
CA PHE A 13 -16.30 -12.88 -23.18
C PHE A 13 -16.88 -12.21 -21.93
N LYS A 14 -17.21 -12.99 -20.89
CA LYS A 14 -17.68 -12.43 -19.62
C LYS A 14 -16.67 -11.47 -18.99
N ALA A 15 -15.39 -11.82 -18.99
CA ALA A 15 -14.33 -10.97 -18.46
C ALA A 15 -14.21 -9.66 -19.25
N TRP A 16 -14.26 -9.74 -20.58
CA TRP A 16 -14.26 -8.59 -21.47
C TRP A 16 -15.48 -7.68 -21.24
N CYS A 17 -16.70 -8.24 -21.18
CA CYS A 17 -17.91 -7.47 -20.91
C CYS A 17 -17.89 -6.74 -19.56
N VAL A 18 -17.35 -7.36 -18.51
CA VAL A 18 -17.20 -6.73 -17.18
C VAL A 18 -16.34 -5.46 -17.24
N LEU A 19 -15.33 -5.46 -18.12
CA LEU A 19 -14.43 -4.32 -18.34
C LEU A 19 -15.01 -3.28 -19.31
N MET A 20 -15.71 -3.74 -20.35
CA MET A 20 -16.14 -2.89 -21.46
C MET A 20 -17.41 -2.10 -21.19
N PHE A 21 -18.37 -2.69 -20.47
CA PHE A 21 -19.68 -2.08 -20.24
C PHE A 21 -19.82 -1.61 -18.82
N GLU A 22 -20.53 -0.51 -18.56
CA GLU A 22 -20.78 -0.04 -17.19
C GLU A 22 -21.83 -0.92 -16.48
N ASP A 23 -22.95 -1.16 -17.15
CA ASP A 23 -24.09 -1.97 -16.72
C ASP A 23 -24.78 -2.64 -17.92
N ILE A 24 -25.92 -3.29 -17.66
CA ILE A 24 -26.69 -4.00 -18.70
C ILE A 24 -27.26 -3.04 -19.74
N LYS A 25 -27.69 -1.84 -19.34
CA LYS A 25 -28.29 -0.85 -20.25
C LYS A 25 -27.25 -0.27 -21.18
N ASP A 26 -26.06 0.03 -20.66
CA ASP A 26 -24.90 0.43 -21.46
C ASP A 26 -24.55 -0.64 -22.50
N MET A 27 -24.56 -1.92 -22.10
CA MET A 27 -24.31 -3.04 -23.01
C MET A 27 -25.35 -3.12 -24.13
N VAL A 28 -26.64 -3.09 -23.81
CA VAL A 28 -27.73 -3.13 -24.80
C VAL A 28 -27.66 -1.93 -25.74
N GLN A 29 -27.42 -0.73 -25.21
CA GLN A 29 -27.34 0.49 -26.02
C GLN A 29 -26.17 0.45 -27.00
N ARG A 30 -24.98 0.04 -26.54
CA ARG A 30 -23.76 0.05 -27.37
C ARG A 30 -23.72 -1.09 -28.38
N LEU A 31 -24.38 -2.21 -28.11
CA LEU A 31 -24.51 -3.31 -29.05
C LEU A 31 -25.67 -3.10 -30.05
N GLY A 32 -26.76 -2.45 -29.63
CA GLY A 32 -27.93 -2.20 -30.48
C GLY A 32 -27.75 -1.08 -31.52
N SER A 33 -26.77 -0.19 -31.34
CA SER A 33 -26.52 0.96 -32.23
C SER A 33 -25.03 1.13 -32.57
N PRO A 34 -24.41 0.19 -33.33
CA PRO A 34 -22.99 0.24 -33.66
C PRO A 34 -22.59 1.51 -34.46
N GLU A 35 -23.52 2.13 -35.19
CA GLU A 35 -23.29 3.29 -36.06
C GLU A 35 -23.12 4.64 -35.33
N GLN A 36 -23.34 4.71 -34.01
CA GLN A 36 -23.21 5.97 -33.23
C GLN A 36 -21.86 6.13 -32.51
N ILE A 37 -20.89 5.26 -32.79
CA ILE A 37 -19.54 5.29 -32.20
C ILE A 37 -18.58 6.06 -33.13
N GLU A 38 -18.96 7.27 -33.55
CA GLU A 38 -18.00 8.27 -34.04
C GLU A 38 -17.94 9.47 -33.06
N GLU A 39 -16.72 9.72 -32.58
CA GLU A 39 -16.19 10.96 -32.03
C GLU A 39 -16.92 11.68 -30.87
N LYS A 40 -16.52 11.34 -29.63
CA LYS A 40 -16.37 12.36 -28.57
C LYS A 40 -14.99 13.01 -28.63
N ARG A 41 -14.70 13.79 -29.68
CA ARG A 41 -13.78 14.94 -29.67
C ARG A 41 -14.27 16.01 -30.64
N GLY A 42 -15.13 16.91 -30.13
CA GLY A 42 -15.27 18.29 -30.58
C GLY A 42 -15.81 18.57 -31.99
N ALA A 43 -17.12 18.79 -32.11
CA ALA A 43 -17.80 19.81 -32.95
C ALA A 43 -19.30 19.45 -33.13
N SER A 44 -20.13 20.46 -33.38
CA SER A 44 -21.61 20.39 -33.39
C SER A 44 -22.25 19.70 -34.62
N LEU A 45 -23.24 18.82 -34.34
CA LEU A 45 -24.52 18.50 -35.04
C LEU A 45 -24.49 17.98 -36.50
N PRO A 46 -25.33 16.97 -36.86
CA PRO A 46 -26.76 17.21 -37.12
C PRO A 46 -27.74 16.18 -36.53
N LYS A 47 -29.03 16.53 -36.65
CA LYS A 47 -30.19 16.07 -35.88
C LYS A 47 -31.13 15.24 -36.75
N VAL A 48 -31.08 13.91 -36.70
CA VAL A 48 -32.08 12.97 -37.26
C VAL A 48 -31.79 11.57 -36.67
N LEU A 49 -32.68 10.69 -36.20
CA LEU A 49 -34.13 10.50 -36.22
C LEU A 49 -34.53 9.85 -34.88
N SER A 50 -35.54 10.37 -34.20
CA SER A 50 -36.18 9.69 -33.06
C SER A 50 -37.31 8.78 -33.57
N GLY A 51 -37.18 7.47 -33.36
CA GLY A 51 -38.28 6.51 -33.40
C GLY A 51 -38.59 5.98 -31.99
N PRO A 52 -39.85 5.99 -31.53
CA PRO A 52 -40.22 5.47 -30.21
C PRO A 52 -40.62 3.98 -30.34
N GLN A 53 -39.86 3.05 -29.73
CA GLN A 53 -40.22 1.67 -29.32
C GLN A 53 -39.21 0.52 -29.61
N LEU A 54 -37.91 0.77 -29.85
CA LEU A 54 -36.88 -0.29 -30.01
C LEU A 54 -35.74 -0.23 -28.98
N LYS A 55 -36.00 0.24 -27.76
CA LYS A 55 -34.93 0.72 -26.86
C LYS A 55 -34.21 -0.32 -25.98
N HIS A 56 -34.63 -1.58 -25.96
CA HIS A 56 -34.12 -2.55 -24.97
C HIS A 56 -33.93 -3.97 -25.52
N VAL A 57 -33.67 -4.11 -26.82
CA VAL A 57 -33.41 -5.41 -27.47
C VAL A 57 -32.22 -5.30 -28.42
N VAL A 58 -31.48 -6.39 -28.60
CA VAL A 58 -30.34 -6.50 -29.52
C VAL A 58 -30.56 -7.74 -30.40
N THR A 59 -30.62 -7.55 -31.72
CA THR A 59 -30.71 -8.66 -32.68
C THR A 59 -29.35 -9.36 -32.84
N GLU A 60 -29.34 -10.54 -33.44
CA GLU A 60 -28.09 -11.28 -33.71
C GLU A 60 -27.08 -10.48 -34.53
N GLN A 61 -27.54 -9.84 -35.61
CA GLN A 61 -26.70 -9.01 -36.46
C GLN A 61 -26.11 -7.81 -35.69
N GLN A 62 -26.94 -7.11 -34.92
CA GLN A 62 -26.50 -6.00 -34.07
C GLN A 62 -25.46 -6.46 -33.03
N PHE A 63 -25.68 -7.62 -32.42
CA PHE A 63 -24.73 -8.18 -31.46
C PHE A 63 -23.38 -8.48 -32.11
N ILE A 64 -23.36 -9.19 -33.24
CA ILE A 64 -22.13 -9.58 -33.95
C ILE A 64 -21.32 -8.35 -34.39
N GLU A 65 -21.98 -7.39 -35.03
CA GLU A 65 -21.35 -6.14 -35.47
C GLU A 65 -20.88 -5.29 -34.27
N GLY A 66 -21.71 -5.21 -33.23
CA GLY A 66 -21.44 -4.45 -32.02
C GLY A 66 -20.26 -4.97 -31.21
N VAL A 67 -20.17 -6.30 -30.96
CA VAL A 67 -19.02 -6.83 -30.21
C VAL A 67 -17.72 -6.65 -30.99
N ARG A 68 -17.74 -6.83 -32.32
CA ARG A 68 -16.57 -6.62 -33.20
C ARG A 68 -16.13 -5.15 -33.21
N SER A 69 -17.05 -4.21 -33.37
CA SER A 69 -16.74 -2.77 -33.37
C SER A 69 -16.20 -2.29 -32.02
N LEU A 70 -16.64 -2.92 -30.92
CA LEU A 70 -16.15 -2.67 -29.57
C LEU A 70 -14.83 -3.39 -29.25
N GLY A 71 -14.23 -4.10 -30.20
CA GLY A 71 -12.91 -4.70 -30.07
C GLY A 71 -12.89 -6.13 -29.55
N TRP A 72 -14.01 -6.86 -29.60
CA TRP A 72 -13.99 -8.32 -29.46
C TRP A 72 -13.31 -8.96 -30.68
N THR A 73 -12.26 -9.73 -30.45
CA THR A 73 -11.40 -10.32 -31.51
C THR A 73 -11.27 -11.83 -31.44
N MET A 74 -11.86 -12.47 -30.43
CA MET A 74 -11.67 -13.91 -30.17
C MET A 74 -12.62 -14.79 -31.00
N GLY A 75 -13.48 -14.20 -31.84
CA GLY A 75 -14.44 -14.88 -32.71
C GLY A 75 -15.62 -15.50 -31.97
N TYR A 76 -16.34 -16.40 -32.67
CA TYR A 76 -17.50 -17.16 -32.16
C TYR A 76 -18.68 -16.29 -31.72
N GLU A 77 -18.90 -15.15 -32.38
CA GLU A 77 -19.96 -14.21 -32.00
C GLU A 77 -21.36 -14.81 -32.13
N ASP A 78 -21.55 -15.69 -33.11
CA ASP A 78 -22.75 -16.51 -33.33
C ASP A 78 -23.03 -17.42 -32.12
N ILE A 79 -22.02 -18.19 -31.68
CA ILE A 79 -22.14 -19.08 -30.53
C ILE A 79 -22.37 -18.28 -29.24
N LEU A 80 -21.71 -17.13 -29.09
CA LEU A 80 -21.90 -16.23 -27.95
C LEU A 80 -23.33 -15.69 -27.92
N TYR A 81 -23.88 -15.27 -29.06
CA TYR A 81 -25.26 -14.82 -29.16
C TYR A 81 -26.24 -15.95 -28.83
N SER A 82 -26.07 -17.15 -29.39
CA SER A 82 -26.90 -18.32 -29.06
C SER A 82 -26.83 -18.67 -27.57
N ALA A 83 -25.64 -18.57 -26.95
CA ALA A 83 -25.48 -18.82 -25.51
C ALA A 83 -26.19 -17.79 -24.62
N LEU A 84 -26.35 -16.56 -25.11
CA LEU A 84 -27.14 -15.52 -24.45
C LEU A 84 -28.65 -15.69 -24.68
N ASN A 85 -29.04 -16.15 -25.87
CA ASN A 85 -30.42 -16.28 -26.30
C ASN A 85 -30.99 -17.68 -26.05
N ILE A 86 -31.04 -18.10 -24.79
CA ILE A 86 -31.40 -19.48 -24.39
C ILE A 86 -32.80 -19.92 -24.90
N ASN A 87 -33.72 -18.98 -25.11
CA ASN A 87 -35.09 -19.26 -25.55
C ASN A 87 -35.32 -19.02 -27.05
N ASP A 88 -34.26 -18.84 -27.84
CA ASP A 88 -34.32 -18.61 -29.29
C ASP A 88 -35.28 -17.47 -29.68
N LYS A 89 -35.22 -16.37 -28.93
CA LYS A 89 -36.01 -15.16 -29.18
C LYS A 89 -35.48 -14.45 -30.45
N PRO A 90 -36.30 -13.63 -31.13
CA PRO A 90 -35.82 -12.83 -32.26
C PRO A 90 -34.74 -11.80 -31.87
N ALA A 91 -34.63 -11.46 -30.59
CA ALA A 91 -33.62 -10.55 -30.04
C ALA A 91 -33.40 -10.85 -28.54
N ILE A 92 -32.18 -10.61 -28.04
CA ILE A 92 -31.88 -10.64 -26.60
C ILE A 92 -32.27 -9.32 -25.95
N ASN A 93 -32.62 -9.35 -24.67
CA ASN A 93 -32.97 -8.16 -23.89
C ASN A 93 -32.20 -8.09 -22.56
N GLU A 94 -32.55 -7.12 -21.70
CA GLU A 94 -31.87 -6.93 -20.40
C GLU A 94 -31.92 -8.17 -19.47
N ASP A 95 -33.00 -8.95 -19.52
CA ASP A 95 -33.16 -10.13 -18.67
C ASP A 95 -32.16 -11.23 -19.04
N ASP A 96 -31.85 -11.36 -20.34
CA ASP A 96 -30.87 -12.32 -20.87
C ASP A 96 -29.42 -11.94 -20.48
N LEU A 97 -29.20 -10.71 -20.00
CA LEU A 97 -27.88 -10.14 -19.66
C LEU A 97 -27.63 -9.97 -18.15
N LYS A 98 -28.54 -10.44 -17.28
CA LYS A 98 -28.39 -10.36 -15.80
C LYS A 98 -27.08 -10.97 -15.27
N TRP A 99 -26.47 -11.90 -16.01
CA TRP A 99 -25.17 -12.47 -15.68
C TRP A 99 -24.06 -11.43 -15.59
N LEU A 100 -24.13 -10.33 -16.35
CA LEU A 100 -23.12 -9.27 -16.35
C LEU A 100 -23.04 -8.59 -14.98
N GLU A 101 -24.20 -8.25 -14.41
CA GLU A 101 -24.30 -7.65 -13.08
C GLU A 101 -23.82 -8.63 -11.99
N MET A 102 -24.14 -9.91 -12.13
CA MET A 102 -23.63 -10.96 -11.23
C MET A 102 -22.10 -11.09 -11.31
N GLU A 103 -21.52 -11.09 -12.51
CA GLU A 103 -20.07 -11.20 -12.73
C GLU A 103 -19.35 -9.94 -12.25
N LYS A 104 -19.89 -8.73 -12.49
CA LYS A 104 -19.39 -7.47 -11.92
C LYS A 104 -19.36 -7.49 -10.39
N ARG A 105 -20.44 -7.93 -9.75
CA ARG A 105 -20.50 -8.09 -8.28
C ARG A 105 -19.50 -9.12 -7.78
N ARG A 106 -19.33 -10.24 -8.50
CA ARG A 106 -18.33 -11.27 -8.18
C ARG A 106 -16.91 -10.72 -8.28
N GLN A 107 -16.58 -9.97 -9.33
CA GLN A 107 -15.29 -9.33 -9.53
C GLN A 107 -15.00 -8.30 -8.42
N LYS A 108 -15.95 -7.40 -8.12
CA LYS A 108 -15.83 -6.43 -7.02
C LYS A 108 -15.56 -7.12 -5.67
N ARG A 109 -16.29 -8.19 -5.34
CA ARG A 109 -16.07 -8.97 -4.11
C ARG A 109 -14.67 -9.59 -4.07
N LYS A 110 -14.22 -10.18 -5.18
CA LYS A 110 -12.87 -10.76 -5.30
C LYS A 110 -11.79 -9.71 -5.09
N ASP A 111 -11.93 -8.54 -5.68
CA ASP A 111 -10.95 -7.45 -5.56
C ASP A 111 -10.93 -6.83 -4.17
N MET A 112 -12.11 -6.66 -3.54
CA MET A 112 -12.19 -6.24 -2.14
C MET A 112 -11.55 -7.26 -1.19
N ALA A 113 -11.80 -8.56 -1.39
CA ALA A 113 -11.19 -9.62 -0.61
C ALA A 113 -9.66 -9.62 -0.77
N LYS A 114 -9.14 -9.47 -1.99
CA LYS A 114 -7.70 -9.33 -2.27
C LYS A 114 -7.09 -8.11 -1.57
N LYS A 115 -7.72 -6.93 -1.70
CA LYS A 115 -7.25 -5.70 -1.05
C LYS A 115 -7.22 -5.86 0.47
N LYS A 116 -8.26 -6.46 1.05
CA LYS A 116 -8.33 -6.72 2.49
C LYS A 116 -7.24 -7.69 2.95
N ALA A 117 -7.06 -8.81 2.25
CA ALA A 117 -6.02 -9.79 2.58
C ALA A 117 -4.60 -9.18 2.50
N LEU A 118 -4.34 -8.34 1.50
CA LEU A 118 -3.07 -7.63 1.38
C LEU A 118 -2.85 -6.66 2.55
N ALA A 119 -3.87 -5.87 2.91
CA ALA A 119 -3.80 -4.94 4.04
C ALA A 119 -3.61 -5.65 5.39
N GLU A 120 -4.25 -6.79 5.59
CA GLU A 120 -4.05 -7.61 6.79
C GLU A 120 -2.63 -8.20 6.84
N ASN A 121 -2.10 -8.66 5.72
CA ASN A 121 -0.74 -9.18 5.64
C ASN A 121 0.32 -8.10 5.89
N THR A 122 0.16 -6.90 5.31
CA THR A 122 1.07 -5.78 5.56
C THR A 122 1.04 -5.33 7.02
N LYS A 123 -0.16 -5.27 7.63
CA LYS A 123 -0.31 -4.98 9.06
C LYS A 123 0.40 -6.03 9.93
N ARG A 124 0.14 -7.32 9.68
CA ARG A 124 0.79 -8.43 10.42
C ARG A 124 2.31 -8.41 10.28
N ASN A 125 2.83 -8.14 9.08
CA ASN A 125 4.27 -8.03 8.85
C ASN A 125 4.87 -6.84 9.60
N LYS A 126 4.18 -5.68 9.61
CA LYS A 126 4.59 -4.51 10.39
C LYS A 126 4.61 -4.82 11.88
N ASP A 127 3.56 -5.42 12.42
CA ASP A 127 3.45 -5.80 13.85
C ASP A 127 4.54 -6.80 14.25
N SER A 128 4.82 -7.78 13.38
CA SER A 128 5.89 -8.76 13.61
C SER A 128 7.26 -8.10 13.60
N ASN A 129 7.52 -7.22 12.63
CA ASN A 129 8.79 -6.49 12.54
C ASN A 129 9.01 -5.55 13.74
N TRP A 130 7.94 -4.90 14.24
CA TRP A 130 7.97 -4.09 15.45
C TRP A 130 8.38 -4.92 16.68
N LYS A 131 7.79 -6.10 16.87
CA LYS A 131 8.13 -6.97 18.02
C LYS A 131 9.59 -7.43 17.98
N VAL A 132 10.12 -7.74 16.80
CA VAL A 132 11.54 -8.08 16.64
C VAL A 132 12.43 -6.87 16.96
N ALA A 133 12.04 -5.68 16.51
CA ALA A 133 12.76 -4.44 16.81
C ALA A 133 12.78 -4.12 18.31
N GLU A 134 11.66 -4.30 19.01
CA GLU A 134 11.55 -4.11 20.46
C GLU A 134 12.43 -5.12 21.22
N ALA A 135 12.42 -6.39 20.81
CA ALA A 135 13.29 -7.42 21.39
C ALA A 135 14.78 -7.12 21.18
N LEU A 136 15.17 -6.66 19.99
CA LEU A 136 16.54 -6.24 19.69
C LEU A 136 16.98 -5.03 20.53
N LEU A 137 16.08 -4.05 20.72
CA LEU A 137 16.36 -2.90 21.58
C LEU A 137 16.59 -3.33 23.04
N ALA A 138 15.78 -4.25 23.55
CA ALA A 138 15.95 -4.80 24.89
C ALA A 138 17.27 -5.58 25.03
N ASP A 139 17.61 -6.41 24.05
CA ASP A 139 18.88 -7.14 24.00
C ASP A 139 20.08 -6.18 23.97
N PHE A 140 20.05 -5.17 23.10
CA PHE A 140 21.11 -4.17 23.00
C PHE A 140 21.27 -3.38 24.31
N LYS A 141 20.17 -2.95 24.93
CA LYS A 141 20.19 -2.30 26.25
C LYS A 141 20.81 -3.21 27.32
N GLN A 142 20.50 -4.50 27.30
CA GLN A 142 21.12 -5.45 28.22
C GLN A 142 22.62 -5.63 27.94
N PHE A 143 23.02 -5.71 26.66
CA PHE A 143 24.42 -5.75 26.24
C PHE A 143 25.19 -4.54 26.78
N LEU A 144 24.69 -3.31 26.58
CA LEU A 144 25.34 -2.10 27.09
C LEU A 144 25.50 -2.11 28.62
N LYS A 145 24.48 -2.55 29.35
CA LYS A 145 24.58 -2.70 30.82
C LYS A 145 25.66 -3.69 31.24
N ARG A 146 25.78 -4.84 30.56
CA ARG A 146 26.81 -5.84 30.87
C ARG A 146 28.21 -5.33 30.54
N SER A 147 28.38 -4.62 29.42
CA SER A 147 29.68 -4.14 28.95
C SER A 147 30.19 -2.92 29.72
N PHE A 148 29.29 -2.01 30.14
CA PHE A 148 29.68 -0.71 30.70
C PHE A 148 29.16 -0.45 32.12
N GLY A 149 28.33 -1.34 32.67
CA GLY A 149 27.71 -1.23 33.99
C GLY A 149 26.51 -0.28 34.05
N ASN A 150 26.53 0.85 33.34
CA ASN A 150 25.40 1.77 33.23
C ASN A 150 25.31 2.46 31.86
N TYR A 151 24.14 3.03 31.55
CA TYR A 151 23.88 3.65 30.24
C TYR A 151 24.62 4.96 30.01
N VAL A 152 24.96 5.70 31.06
CA VAL A 152 25.77 6.93 30.95
C VAL A 152 27.18 6.62 30.42
N ARG A 153 27.82 5.61 31.00
CA ARG A 153 29.15 5.12 30.55
C ARG A 153 29.08 4.51 29.16
N ALA A 154 28.01 3.76 28.88
CA ALA A 154 27.76 3.22 27.55
C ALA A 154 27.61 4.35 26.52
N TRP A 155 26.83 5.39 26.82
CA TRP A 155 26.63 6.54 25.93
C TRP A 155 27.94 7.23 25.59
N ARG A 156 28.82 7.44 26.59
CA ARG A 156 30.15 8.02 26.37
C ARG A 156 31.05 7.17 25.47
N SER A 157 30.82 5.86 25.43
CA SER A 157 31.53 4.95 24.52
C SER A 157 30.91 4.94 23.12
N LEU A 158 29.58 5.13 23.03
CA LEU A 158 28.84 5.25 21.77
C LEU A 158 29.05 6.59 21.06
N SER A 159 29.22 7.68 21.82
CA SER A 159 29.48 9.04 21.37
C SER A 159 30.84 9.52 21.89
N PRO A 160 31.94 9.18 21.19
CA PRO A 160 33.28 9.63 21.58
C PRO A 160 33.47 11.14 21.52
N ASP A 161 32.70 11.82 20.65
CA ASP A 161 32.64 13.28 20.52
C ASP A 161 31.82 13.96 21.62
N GLY A 162 31.13 13.17 22.46
CA GLY A 162 30.37 13.68 23.60
C GLY A 162 29.07 14.38 23.25
N THR A 163 28.55 14.19 22.03
CA THR A 163 27.25 14.70 21.61
C THR A 163 26.11 14.01 22.37
N MET A 164 24.99 14.72 22.52
CA MET A 164 23.77 14.16 23.12
C MET A 164 22.91 13.42 22.09
N VAL A 165 23.38 13.33 20.85
CA VAL A 165 22.74 12.63 19.73
C VAL A 165 23.74 11.76 18.99
N LEU A 166 23.30 10.59 18.52
CA LEU A 166 24.05 9.63 17.74
C LEU A 166 23.48 9.56 16.33
N GLN A 167 24.30 9.88 15.33
CA GLN A 167 23.93 9.63 13.95
C GLN A 167 23.91 8.14 13.65
N ARG A 168 23.09 7.74 12.67
CA ARG A 168 22.97 6.36 12.21
C ARG A 168 24.31 5.69 11.92
N SER A 169 25.20 6.37 11.21
CA SER A 169 26.52 5.82 10.83
C SER A 169 27.42 5.56 12.04
N VAL A 170 27.29 6.36 13.10
CA VAL A 170 28.05 6.23 14.35
C VAL A 170 27.55 5.01 15.13
N LEU A 171 26.23 4.83 15.27
CA LEU A 171 25.68 3.63 15.90
C LEU A 171 26.17 2.35 15.21
N TYR A 172 26.17 2.32 13.88
CA TYR A 172 26.58 1.13 13.11
C TYR A 172 28.02 0.76 13.41
N LYS A 173 28.92 1.75 13.33
CA LYS A 173 30.34 1.55 13.67
C LYS A 173 30.51 1.10 15.12
N ALA A 174 29.78 1.69 16.06
CA ALA A 174 29.87 1.36 17.48
C ALA A 174 29.37 -0.06 17.78
N CYS A 175 28.23 -0.48 17.22
CA CYS A 175 27.73 -1.85 17.36
C CYS A 175 28.74 -2.87 16.85
N THR A 176 29.34 -2.62 15.68
CA THR A 176 30.40 -3.47 15.12
C THR A 176 31.64 -3.49 15.99
N SER A 177 32.15 -2.33 16.44
CA SER A 177 33.38 -2.26 17.23
C SER A 177 33.24 -2.89 18.61
N MET A 178 32.05 -2.82 19.22
CA MET A 178 31.76 -3.47 20.50
C MET A 178 31.44 -4.96 20.35
N GLY A 179 31.28 -5.47 19.12
CA GLY A 179 30.99 -6.89 18.86
C GLY A 179 29.55 -7.31 19.12
N TRP A 180 28.59 -6.38 19.12
CA TRP A 180 27.16 -6.73 19.22
C TRP A 180 26.67 -7.36 17.91
N GLN A 181 26.00 -8.51 18.01
CA GLN A 181 25.69 -9.38 16.87
C GLN A 181 24.27 -9.20 16.29
N GLY A 182 23.46 -8.29 16.83
CA GLY A 182 22.10 -8.08 16.36
C GLY A 182 22.01 -7.24 15.08
N ASP A 183 20.82 -7.19 14.46
CA ASP A 183 20.60 -6.38 13.26
C ASP A 183 20.54 -4.88 13.62
N VAL A 184 21.65 -4.18 13.38
CA VAL A 184 21.78 -2.75 13.67
C VAL A 184 20.84 -1.86 12.86
N ARG A 185 20.36 -2.31 11.70
CA ARG A 185 19.37 -1.55 10.91
C ARG A 185 18.02 -1.54 11.60
N LEU A 186 17.62 -2.69 12.12
CA LEU A 186 16.36 -2.82 12.84
C LEU A 186 16.46 -2.18 14.23
N LEU A 187 17.61 -2.28 14.89
CA LEU A 187 17.91 -1.57 16.15
C LEU A 187 17.78 -0.04 15.97
N TYR A 188 18.39 0.52 14.92
CA TYR A 188 18.31 1.96 14.66
C TYR A 188 16.85 2.42 14.54
N LYS A 189 16.03 1.69 13.76
CA LYS A 189 14.58 1.97 13.65
C LYS A 189 13.82 1.79 14.96
N ALA A 190 14.32 0.97 15.87
CA ALA A 190 13.71 0.76 17.18
C ALA A 190 13.96 1.93 18.13
N PHE A 191 15.12 2.59 17.97
CA PHE A 191 15.45 3.83 18.67
C PHE A 191 14.70 5.02 18.07
N ASP A 192 14.91 5.29 16.77
CA ASP A 192 14.40 6.44 16.02
C ASP A 192 12.92 6.27 15.65
N LYS A 193 12.06 6.29 16.68
CA LYS A 193 10.60 6.05 16.54
C LYS A 193 9.88 7.26 15.92
N ASP A 194 10.45 8.44 16.07
CA ASP A 194 9.93 9.70 15.56
C ASP A 194 10.46 10.07 14.17
N ASP A 195 11.37 9.25 13.60
CA ASP A 195 12.02 9.47 12.30
C ASP A 195 12.79 10.81 12.26
N SER A 196 13.38 11.19 13.40
CA SER A 196 14.21 12.39 13.58
C SER A 196 15.55 12.28 12.85
N GLY A 197 15.98 11.07 12.49
CA GLY A 197 17.23 10.82 11.76
C GLY A 197 18.47 10.79 12.65
N TYR A 198 18.28 10.78 13.98
CA TYR A 198 19.33 10.56 14.97
C TYR A 198 18.77 9.81 16.18
N ILE A 199 19.67 9.36 17.06
CA ILE A 199 19.28 8.73 18.33
C ILE A 199 19.71 9.64 19.47
N SER A 200 18.80 10.02 20.36
CA SER A 200 19.13 10.81 21.54
C SER A 200 19.40 9.94 22.77
N ILE A 201 20.05 10.50 23.78
CA ILE A 201 20.26 9.79 25.04
C ILE A 201 18.93 9.47 25.75
N GLU A 202 17.89 10.26 25.51
CA GLU A 202 16.55 10.03 26.05
C GLU A 202 15.95 8.70 25.57
N GLU A 203 16.16 8.36 24.30
CA GLU A 203 15.69 7.09 23.71
C GLU A 203 16.43 5.86 24.28
N LEU A 204 17.68 6.07 24.72
CA LEU A 204 18.42 5.05 25.46
C LEU A 204 17.97 4.96 26.92
N ASP A 205 18.00 6.08 27.64
CA ASP A 205 17.66 6.18 29.06
C ASP A 205 17.12 7.58 29.40
N ALA A 206 15.81 7.74 29.36
CA ALA A 206 15.11 8.98 29.71
C ALA A 206 15.48 9.53 31.10
N ARG A 207 15.74 8.66 32.09
CA ARG A 207 16.14 9.10 33.44
C ARG A 207 17.54 9.70 33.44
N ALA A 208 18.48 9.10 32.71
CA ALA A 208 19.81 9.67 32.56
C ALA A 208 19.76 11.00 31.80
N ALA A 209 18.92 11.10 30.77
CA ALA A 209 18.69 12.33 30.02
C ALA A 209 18.16 13.46 30.92
N GLU A 210 17.14 13.17 31.74
CA GLU A 210 16.58 14.08 32.72
C GLU A 210 17.63 14.54 33.76
N LEU A 211 18.39 13.61 34.32
CA LEU A 211 19.48 13.93 35.25
C LEU A 211 20.54 14.84 34.61
N PHE A 212 20.88 14.61 33.34
CA PHE A 212 21.81 15.50 32.63
C PHE A 212 21.23 16.89 32.40
N ALA A 213 19.96 17.00 32.06
CA ALA A 213 19.29 18.29 31.90
C ALA A 213 19.31 19.08 33.22
N TYR A 214 18.94 18.44 34.35
CA TYR A 214 19.00 19.08 35.66
C TYR A 214 20.42 19.48 36.08
N PHE A 215 21.40 18.61 35.84
CA PHE A 215 22.79 18.91 36.18
C PHE A 215 23.34 20.07 35.34
N HIS A 216 23.01 20.11 34.04
CA HIS A 216 23.37 21.21 33.15
C HIS A 216 22.77 22.54 33.62
N GLU A 217 21.49 22.55 33.97
CA GLU A 217 20.81 23.74 34.50
C GLU A 217 21.43 24.21 35.82
N PHE A 218 21.70 23.28 36.73
CA PHE A 218 22.39 23.59 37.98
C PHE A 218 23.78 24.22 37.76
N MET A 219 24.56 23.70 36.81
CA MET A 219 25.87 24.26 36.48
C MET A 219 25.76 25.68 35.91
N ASN A 220 24.79 25.92 35.04
CA ASN A 220 24.56 27.24 34.46
C ASN A 220 24.07 28.25 35.49
N MET A 221 23.14 27.85 36.36
CA MET A 221 22.63 28.72 37.42
C MET A 221 23.73 29.11 38.42
N LYS A 222 24.60 28.17 38.79
CA LYS A 222 25.61 28.39 39.85
C LYS A 222 26.92 29.00 39.35
N TRP A 223 27.35 28.70 38.13
CA TRP A 223 28.64 29.17 37.58
C TRP A 223 28.55 29.83 36.21
N GLY A 224 27.36 29.92 35.61
CA GLY A 224 27.14 30.52 34.29
C GLY A 224 27.50 29.63 33.09
N SER A 225 28.29 28.56 33.29
CA SER A 225 28.59 27.56 32.26
C SER A 225 29.20 26.30 32.85
N ALA A 226 29.12 25.18 32.12
CA ALA A 226 29.80 23.93 32.48
C ALA A 226 31.32 24.09 32.60
N SER A 227 31.97 24.88 31.73
CA SER A 227 33.42 25.13 31.79
C SER A 227 33.83 25.93 33.03
N ALA A 228 33.01 26.90 33.44
CA ALA A 228 33.23 27.64 34.68
C ALA A 228 33.01 26.76 35.91
N ALA A 229 31.96 25.90 35.88
CA ALA A 229 31.72 24.91 36.93
C ALA A 229 32.92 23.95 37.08
N PHE A 230 33.46 23.44 35.98
CA PHE A 230 34.63 22.58 35.98
C PHE A 230 35.83 23.26 36.64
N ARG A 231 36.20 24.48 36.21
CA ARG A 231 37.33 25.24 36.82
C ARG A 231 37.15 25.51 38.32
N ALA A 232 35.92 25.73 38.76
CA ALA A 232 35.62 25.99 40.16
C ALA A 232 35.66 24.72 41.03
N LEU A 233 35.33 23.56 40.46
CA LEU A 233 35.29 22.27 41.14
C LEU A 233 36.65 21.56 41.10
N ASP A 234 37.41 21.73 40.02
CA ASP A 234 38.71 21.09 39.82
C ASP A 234 39.84 21.84 40.53
N LYS A 235 39.79 21.84 41.87
CA LYS A 235 40.71 22.59 42.74
C LYS A 235 42.17 22.15 42.68
N TYR A 236 42.45 20.98 42.10
CA TYR A 236 43.78 20.36 42.11
C TYR A 236 44.47 20.35 40.74
N ASN A 237 43.81 20.90 39.73
CA ASN A 237 44.28 20.92 38.33
C ASN A 237 44.21 22.34 37.73
N GLN A 238 44.26 23.36 38.59
CA GLN A 238 44.29 24.78 38.20
C GLN A 238 45.67 25.23 37.73
#